data_AF-A0A562TMQ6-F1
#
_entry.id   AF-A0A562TMQ6-F1
#
_cell.length_a   1.000
_cell.length_b   1.000
_cell.length_c   1.000
_cell.angle_alpha   90.00
_cell.angle_beta   90.00
_cell.angle_gamma   90.00
#
_symmetry.space_group_name_H-M   'P 1'
#
loop_
_entity.id
_entity.type
_entity.pdbx_description
1 polymer ?
#
loop_
_entity_poly.entity_id
_entity_poly.type
_entity_poly.pdbx_seq_one_letter_code
_entity_poly.pdbx_strand_id
1 'polypeptide(L)'
;MKTKYSLLLALFALIVISGCVKLSEDPKATLTPGTYFKTQSDLDASVNAMYIQLARDGAWGFTSKETSYFGSDDLTTDPGLNKADMRDFDRLSGNSANQSMLAEWQGPWAAIYQANNVIANYAKVNSTDALKNESAGQCYFVRGLCYYYMVRTFGALPLVLTPISLDARPPRADVASVYASIISDLKTAKSLLSNTPSSGRPTSYSASACLADVYLTMAGH
;
A
#
# COMPACT_ATOMS: atom_id res chain seq x y z
N MET A 1 46.07 57.51 -2.33
CA MET A 1 46.20 56.06 -2.62
C MET A 1 45.15 55.22 -1.90
N LYS A 2 44.87 55.42 -0.60
CA LYS A 2 43.89 54.63 0.18
C LYS A 2 42.45 54.64 -0.38
N THR A 3 41.98 55.76 -0.93
CA THR A 3 40.64 55.89 -1.53
C THR A 3 40.44 55.09 -2.82
N LYS A 4 41.51 54.86 -3.61
CA LYS A 4 41.43 54.06 -4.85
C LYS A 4 41.28 52.56 -4.55
N TYR A 5 41.91 52.08 -3.47
CA TYR A 5 41.77 50.69 -3.02
C TYR A 5 40.41 50.41 -2.37
N SER A 6 39.82 51.38 -1.64
CA SER A 6 38.45 51.26 -1.13
C SER A 6 37.39 51.15 -2.23
N LEU A 7 37.56 51.90 -3.33
CA LEU A 7 36.65 51.82 -4.49
C LEU A 7 36.76 50.47 -5.22
N LEU A 8 37.98 49.93 -5.36
CA LEU A 8 38.20 48.61 -5.92
C LEU A 8 37.65 47.48 -5.03
N LEU A 9 37.76 47.60 -3.70
CA LEU A 9 37.18 46.64 -2.76
C LEU A 9 35.64 46.67 -2.80
N ALA A 10 35.03 47.86 -2.89
CA ALA A 10 33.59 48.02 -2.99
C ALA A 10 33.04 47.46 -4.32
N LEU A 11 33.77 47.64 -5.42
CA LEU A 11 33.41 47.08 -6.72
C LEU A 11 33.53 45.55 -6.73
N PHE A 12 34.56 45.00 -6.08
CA PHE A 12 34.73 43.55 -5.91
C PHE A 12 33.61 42.96 -5.04
N ALA A 13 33.23 43.65 -3.94
CA ALA A 13 32.12 43.23 -3.09
C ALA A 13 30.78 43.21 -3.85
N LEU A 14 30.53 44.14 -4.78
CA LEU A 14 29.31 44.12 -5.60
C LEU A 14 29.23 42.90 -6.54
N ILE A 15 30.36 42.43 -7.06
CA ILE A 15 30.42 41.27 -7.98
C ILE A 15 30.17 39.95 -7.24
N VAL A 16 30.52 39.87 -5.95
CA VAL A 16 30.29 38.66 -5.13
C VAL A 16 28.81 38.48 -4.77
N ILE A 17 28.01 39.55 -4.76
CA ILE A 17 26.58 39.49 -4.36
C ILE A 17 25.67 39.16 -5.56
N SER A 18 26.15 39.29 -6.80
CA SER A 18 25.35 39.01 -8.01
C SER A 18 25.26 37.52 -8.39
N GLY A 19 25.77 36.61 -7.56
CA GLY A 19 25.82 35.17 -7.84
C GLY A 19 24.63 34.33 -7.33
N CYS A 20 23.74 34.90 -6.51
CA CYS A 20 22.59 34.16 -5.99
C CYS A 20 21.46 34.10 -7.03
N VAL A 21 21.59 33.19 -8.00
CA VAL A 21 20.43 32.73 -8.77
C VAL A 21 19.57 31.87 -7.84
N LYS A 22 18.29 32.21 -7.69
CA LYS A 22 17.30 31.29 -7.09
C LYS A 22 17.25 30.06 -7.99
N LEU A 23 17.98 29.02 -7.59
CA LEU A 23 17.98 27.74 -8.29
C LEU A 23 16.63 27.07 -8.02
N SER A 24 15.69 27.26 -8.95
CA SER A 24 14.49 26.45 -9.02
C SER A 24 14.90 25.09 -9.58
N GLU A 25 15.36 24.19 -8.71
CA GLU A 25 15.50 22.79 -9.09
C GLU A 25 14.09 22.24 -9.35
N ASP A 26 13.76 22.04 -10.61
CA ASP A 26 12.70 21.12 -11.02
C ASP A 26 13.37 19.75 -11.12
N PRO A 27 13.29 18.89 -10.10
CA PRO A 27 13.92 17.58 -10.17
C PRO A 27 13.16 16.75 -11.21
N LYS A 28 13.62 16.82 -12.46
CA LYS A 28 13.06 16.05 -13.59
C LYS A 28 13.10 14.53 -13.37
N ALA A 29 13.84 14.07 -12.36
CA ALA A 29 13.97 12.68 -11.96
C ALA A 29 13.07 12.28 -10.77
N THR A 30 12.40 13.24 -10.11
CA THR A 30 11.52 12.93 -8.98
C THR A 30 10.07 12.89 -9.47
N LEU A 31 9.54 11.68 -9.57
CA LEU A 31 8.12 11.43 -9.82
C LEU A 31 7.34 11.88 -8.58
N THR A 32 6.94 13.15 -8.53
CA THR A 32 6.04 13.61 -7.47
C THR A 32 4.63 13.07 -7.75
N PRO A 33 3.81 12.75 -6.74
CA PRO A 33 2.43 12.29 -6.95
C PRO A 33 1.58 13.26 -7.81
N GLY A 34 1.93 14.55 -7.80
CA GLY A 34 1.30 15.58 -8.64
C GLY A 34 1.62 15.47 -10.14
N THR A 35 2.81 14.97 -10.50
CA THR A 35 3.30 14.93 -11.89
C THR A 35 3.35 13.52 -12.50
N TYR A 36 3.18 12.48 -11.70
CA TYR A 36 3.35 11.09 -12.12
C TYR A 36 2.17 10.51 -12.92
N PHE A 37 0.94 10.57 -12.39
CA PHE A 37 -0.22 9.93 -13.00
C PHE A 37 -0.75 10.75 -14.19
N LYS A 38 -0.28 10.44 -15.41
CA LYS A 38 -0.71 11.12 -16.66
C LYS A 38 -1.30 10.17 -17.69
N THR A 39 -0.75 8.97 -17.81
CA THR A 39 -1.06 8.00 -18.86
C THR A 39 -1.51 6.67 -18.28
N GLN A 40 -2.16 5.83 -19.11
CA GLN A 40 -2.51 4.47 -18.71
C GLN A 40 -1.29 3.66 -18.23
N SER A 41 -0.14 3.83 -18.89
CA SER A 41 1.09 3.14 -18.51
C SER A 41 1.55 3.49 -17.09
N ASP A 42 1.27 4.71 -16.61
CA ASP A 42 1.61 5.13 -15.24
C ASP A 42 0.72 4.41 -14.21
N LEU A 43 -0.57 4.22 -14.55
CA LEU A 43 -1.48 3.41 -13.74
C LEU A 43 -1.04 1.95 -13.73
N ASP A 44 -0.75 1.36 -14.89
CA ASP A 44 -0.34 -0.03 -15.01
C ASP A 44 0.95 -0.30 -14.23
N ALA A 45 1.94 0.60 -14.33
CA ALA A 45 3.17 0.53 -13.56
C ALA A 45 2.92 0.58 -12.04
N SER A 46 2.01 1.44 -11.58
CA SER A 46 1.65 1.55 -10.15
C SER A 46 0.89 0.35 -9.64
N VAL A 47 -0.05 -0.16 -10.43
CA VAL A 47 -0.78 -1.40 -10.13
C VAL A 47 0.20 -2.56 -10.05
N ASN A 48 1.18 -2.64 -10.95
CA ASN A 48 2.25 -3.64 -10.87
C ASN A 48 3.10 -3.49 -9.61
N ALA A 49 3.46 -2.25 -9.24
CA ALA A 49 4.18 -1.99 -7.99
C ALA A 49 3.39 -2.46 -6.76
N MET A 50 2.07 -2.28 -6.74
CA MET A 50 1.19 -2.82 -5.71
C MET A 50 1.27 -4.35 -5.65
N TYR A 51 1.17 -5.05 -6.79
CA TYR A 51 1.30 -6.52 -6.80
C TYR A 51 2.69 -7.01 -6.41
N ILE A 52 3.75 -6.27 -6.73
CA ILE A 52 5.10 -6.57 -6.25
C ILE A 52 5.14 -6.53 -4.72
N GLN A 53 4.53 -5.52 -4.08
CA GLN A 53 4.43 -5.49 -2.62
C GLN A 53 3.59 -6.64 -2.08
N LEU A 54 2.49 -6.96 -2.77
CA LEU A 54 1.62 -8.07 -2.39
C LEU A 54 2.35 -9.42 -2.46
N ALA A 55 3.23 -9.62 -3.44
CA ALA A 55 3.98 -10.86 -3.62
C ALA A 55 5.24 -10.99 -2.76
N ARG A 56 5.57 -9.98 -1.94
CA ARG A 56 6.70 -10.06 -1.00
C ARG A 56 6.38 -11.00 0.17
N ASP A 57 7.43 -11.60 0.70
CA ASP A 57 7.40 -12.35 1.95
C ASP A 57 6.87 -11.45 3.10
N GLY A 58 5.99 -12.01 3.93
CA GLY A 58 5.18 -11.25 4.90
C GLY A 58 3.89 -10.64 4.34
N ALA A 59 3.68 -10.64 3.02
CA ALA A 59 2.38 -10.41 2.41
C ALA A 59 1.84 -11.74 1.87
N TRP A 60 1.71 -11.93 0.56
CA TRP A 60 1.29 -13.19 -0.10
C TRP A 60 2.47 -13.90 -0.79
N GLY A 61 3.71 -13.64 -0.36
CA GLY A 61 4.93 -14.27 -0.86
C GLY A 61 5.14 -15.72 -0.42
N PHE A 62 6.34 -16.25 -0.66
CA PHE A 62 6.70 -17.65 -0.49
C PHE A 62 6.75 -18.08 0.99
N THR A 63 7.32 -17.23 1.84
CA THR A 63 7.09 -17.33 3.30
C THR A 63 5.78 -16.61 3.59
N SER A 64 4.70 -17.34 3.30
CA SER A 64 3.34 -16.86 3.30
C SER A 64 2.87 -16.48 4.72
N LYS A 65 1.64 -15.97 4.78
CA LYS A 65 0.81 -15.63 5.96
C LYS A 65 0.50 -16.80 6.89
N GLU A 66 1.18 -17.91 6.71
CA GLU A 66 0.90 -19.14 7.42
C GLU A 66 1.25 -19.04 8.89
N THR A 67 2.09 -18.08 9.31
CA THR A 67 2.48 -17.94 10.71
C THR A 67 1.27 -17.84 11.62
N SER A 68 0.26 -17.04 11.25
CA SER A 68 -1.01 -16.94 12.00
C SER A 68 -1.97 -18.12 11.81
N TYR A 69 -1.69 -19.07 10.90
CA TYR A 69 -2.45 -20.32 10.77
C TYR A 69 -1.89 -21.45 11.65
N PHE A 70 -0.62 -21.36 12.09
CA PHE A 70 -0.12 -22.22 13.16
C PHE A 70 -0.88 -21.90 14.46
N GLY A 71 -1.25 -22.92 15.23
CA GLY A 71 -2.12 -22.78 16.41
C GLY A 71 -3.57 -23.23 16.17
N SER A 72 -3.89 -23.65 14.95
CA SER A 72 -5.01 -24.58 14.69
C SER A 72 -4.57 -26.03 14.92
N ASP A 73 -5.41 -27.03 14.62
CA ASP A 73 -5.12 -28.45 14.78
C ASP A 73 -4.60 -29.16 13.51
N ASP A 74 -4.55 -28.45 12.37
CA ASP A 74 -4.09 -29.00 11.08
C ASP A 74 -2.57 -28.93 10.85
N LEU A 75 -1.87 -27.98 11.49
CA LEU A 75 -0.45 -27.69 11.29
C LEU A 75 0.27 -27.59 12.63
N THR A 76 1.45 -28.20 12.73
CA THR A 76 2.32 -28.07 13.91
C THR A 76 3.76 -27.84 13.52
N THR A 77 4.56 -27.32 14.45
CA THR A 77 5.97 -27.02 14.25
C THR A 77 6.88 -28.12 14.76
N ASP A 78 7.91 -28.46 13.97
CA ASP A 78 9.00 -29.31 14.46
C ASP A 78 9.94 -28.49 15.38
N PRO A 79 10.11 -28.87 16.66
CA PRO A 79 11.00 -28.17 17.59
C PRO A 79 12.47 -28.12 17.13
N GLY A 80 12.92 -29.04 16.28
CA GLY A 80 14.28 -29.13 15.76
C GLY A 80 14.58 -28.19 14.59
N LEU A 81 13.56 -27.53 14.02
CA LEU A 81 13.72 -26.63 12.88
C LEU A 81 13.77 -25.15 13.30
N ASN A 82 14.36 -24.32 12.44
CA ASN A 82 14.39 -22.86 12.59
C ASN A 82 13.03 -22.22 12.24
N LYS A 83 12.01 -22.51 13.06
CA LYS A 83 10.62 -22.08 12.91
C LYS A 83 10.08 -21.47 14.21
N ALA A 84 10.91 -20.70 14.91
CA ALA A 84 10.56 -20.12 16.21
C ALA A 84 9.31 -19.26 16.14
N ASP A 85 9.21 -18.39 15.12
CA ASP A 85 8.06 -17.51 14.96
C ASP A 85 6.75 -18.30 14.78
N MET A 86 6.73 -19.35 13.96
CA MET A 86 5.54 -20.19 13.79
C MET A 86 5.20 -20.96 15.07
N ARG A 87 6.22 -21.41 15.82
CA ARG A 87 6.05 -22.18 17.05
C ARG A 87 5.43 -21.35 18.17
N ASP A 88 5.69 -20.05 18.19
CA ASP A 88 5.02 -19.15 19.12
C ASP A 88 3.51 -19.15 18.89
N PHE A 89 3.05 -19.23 17.63
CA PHE A 89 1.62 -19.32 17.32
C PHE A 89 1.04 -20.73 17.58
N ASP A 90 1.79 -21.79 17.24
CA ASP A 90 1.44 -23.19 17.55
C ASP A 90 1.17 -23.42 19.05
N ARG A 91 1.88 -22.67 19.92
CA ARG A 91 1.73 -22.71 21.38
C ARG A 91 0.78 -21.65 21.93
N LEU A 92 0.10 -20.89 21.06
CA LEU A 92 -0.75 -19.76 21.40
C LEU A 92 -0.04 -18.73 22.31
N SER A 93 1.27 -18.54 22.09
CA SER A 93 2.17 -17.66 22.85
C SER A 93 2.79 -16.56 21.98
N GLY A 94 2.13 -16.16 20.90
CA GLY A 94 2.55 -15.09 20.00
C GLY A 94 2.75 -13.75 20.74
N ASN A 95 3.78 -13.00 20.34
CA ASN A 95 4.11 -11.71 20.95
C ASN A 95 4.68 -10.71 19.92
N SER A 96 4.85 -9.45 20.31
CA SER A 96 5.30 -8.37 19.41
C SER A 96 6.75 -8.47 18.93
N ALA A 97 7.58 -9.34 19.50
CA ALA A 97 8.93 -9.59 19.01
C ALA A 97 8.98 -10.58 17.84
N ASN A 98 7.86 -11.28 17.55
CA ASN A 98 7.73 -12.22 16.44
C ASN A 98 7.87 -11.47 15.10
N GLN A 99 8.93 -11.79 14.35
CA GLN A 99 9.27 -11.05 13.13
C GLN A 99 8.30 -11.37 11.99
N SER A 100 7.78 -12.59 11.96
CA SER A 100 6.79 -13.01 10.99
C SER A 100 5.48 -12.22 11.17
N MET A 101 5.04 -12.00 12.41
CA MET A 101 3.87 -11.14 12.69
C MET A 101 4.10 -9.68 12.27
N LEU A 102 5.31 -9.14 12.49
CA LEU A 102 5.66 -7.80 12.03
C LEU A 102 5.59 -7.70 10.50
N ALA A 103 6.06 -8.74 9.80
CA ALA A 103 6.00 -8.81 8.34
C ALA A 103 4.55 -8.89 7.85
N GLU A 104 3.72 -9.74 8.48
CA GLU A 104 2.27 -9.87 8.24
C GLU A 104 1.49 -8.56 8.45
N TRP A 105 1.98 -7.69 9.33
CA TRP A 105 1.46 -6.34 9.47
C TRP A 105 1.93 -5.41 8.36
N GLN A 106 3.25 -5.34 8.11
CA GLN A 106 3.85 -4.35 7.20
C GLN A 106 3.51 -4.60 5.72
N GLY A 107 3.47 -5.86 5.28
CA GLY A 107 3.24 -6.23 3.89
C GLY A 107 1.91 -5.68 3.32
N PRO A 108 0.76 -5.98 3.96
CA PRO A 108 -0.53 -5.42 3.55
C PRO A 108 -0.55 -3.88 3.54
N TRP A 109 0.07 -3.21 4.51
CA TRP A 109 0.14 -1.74 4.53
C TRP A 109 0.92 -1.17 3.33
N ALA A 110 1.99 -1.84 2.91
CA ALA A 110 2.73 -1.43 1.72
C ALA A 110 1.88 -1.54 0.44
N ALA A 111 1.08 -2.60 0.31
CA ALA A 111 0.15 -2.75 -0.81
C ALA A 111 -0.98 -1.70 -0.76
N ILE A 112 -1.57 -1.46 0.41
CA ILE A 112 -2.62 -0.43 0.63
C ILE A 112 -2.10 0.96 0.27
N TYR A 113 -0.86 1.29 0.64
CA TYR A 113 -0.26 2.57 0.27
C TYR A 113 -0.21 2.76 -1.24
N GLN A 114 0.21 1.75 -2.01
CA GLN A 114 0.24 1.82 -3.47
C GLN A 114 -1.18 1.90 -4.06
N ALA A 115 -2.12 1.10 -3.54
CA ALA A 115 -3.52 1.13 -3.97
C ALA A 115 -4.15 2.52 -3.77
N ASN A 116 -3.92 3.15 -2.62
CA ASN A 116 -4.43 4.49 -2.32
C ASN A 116 -3.92 5.55 -3.30
N ASN A 117 -2.66 5.44 -3.74
CA ASN A 117 -2.10 6.36 -4.73
C ASN A 117 -2.79 6.23 -6.09
N VAL A 118 -3.06 5.00 -6.56
CA VAL A 118 -3.80 4.78 -7.81
C VAL A 118 -5.24 5.26 -7.68
N ILE A 119 -5.94 4.88 -6.61
CA ILE A 119 -7.35 5.23 -6.36
C ILE A 119 -7.55 6.76 -6.31
N ALA A 120 -6.61 7.50 -5.73
CA ALA A 120 -6.69 8.95 -5.66
C ALA A 120 -6.46 9.65 -7.01
N ASN A 121 -5.90 8.96 -8.02
CA ASN A 121 -5.39 9.60 -9.23
C ASN A 121 -5.88 9.01 -10.55
N TYR A 122 -6.51 7.83 -10.58
CA TYR A 122 -6.88 7.17 -11.84
C TYR A 122 -7.85 7.99 -12.70
N ALA A 123 -8.77 8.75 -12.08
CA ALA A 123 -9.80 9.49 -12.80
C ALA A 123 -9.26 10.63 -13.69
N LYS A 124 -8.10 11.21 -13.33
CA LYS A 124 -7.46 12.33 -14.05
C LYS A 124 -6.48 11.88 -15.15
N VAL A 125 -6.24 10.58 -15.29
CA VAL A 125 -5.32 10.02 -16.29
C VAL A 125 -5.94 10.06 -17.67
N ASN A 126 -5.14 10.43 -18.68
CA ASN A 126 -5.54 10.38 -20.08
C ASN A 126 -5.55 8.93 -20.58
N SER A 127 -6.72 8.29 -20.50
CA SER A 127 -6.98 6.91 -20.92
C SER A 127 -8.50 6.72 -21.14
N THR A 128 -8.91 5.56 -21.65
CA THR A 128 -10.34 5.21 -21.73
C THR A 128 -10.88 4.90 -20.34
N ASP A 129 -12.18 5.16 -20.12
CA ASP A 129 -12.85 4.83 -18.86
C ASP A 129 -12.71 3.34 -18.50
N ALA A 130 -12.83 2.45 -19.49
CA ALA A 130 -12.66 1.02 -19.27
C ALA A 130 -11.27 0.69 -18.70
N LEU A 131 -10.19 1.23 -19.28
CA LEU A 131 -8.82 0.91 -18.85
C LEU A 131 -8.48 1.50 -17.48
N LYS A 132 -8.82 2.78 -17.23
CA LYS A 132 -8.53 3.39 -15.92
C LYS A 132 -9.39 2.79 -14.81
N ASN A 133 -10.64 2.40 -15.11
CA ASN A 133 -11.51 1.70 -14.16
C ASN A 133 -10.96 0.32 -13.83
N GLU A 134 -10.46 -0.43 -14.82
CA GLU A 134 -9.82 -1.72 -14.59
C GLU A 134 -8.62 -1.59 -13.63
N SER A 135 -7.75 -0.59 -13.83
CA SER A 135 -6.63 -0.32 -12.91
C SER A 135 -7.10 0.03 -11.49
N ALA A 136 -8.12 0.89 -11.35
CA ALA A 136 -8.67 1.26 -10.06
C ALA A 136 -9.38 0.08 -9.37
N GLY A 137 -10.14 -0.72 -10.12
CA GLY A 137 -10.83 -1.90 -9.63
C GLY A 137 -9.89 -2.91 -9.00
N GLN A 138 -8.72 -3.12 -9.61
CA GLN A 138 -7.66 -3.97 -9.03
C GLN A 138 -7.16 -3.41 -7.69
N CYS A 139 -6.94 -2.09 -7.60
CA CYS A 139 -6.50 -1.46 -6.36
C CYS A 139 -7.56 -1.49 -5.25
N TYR A 140 -8.84 -1.26 -5.57
CA TYR A 140 -9.93 -1.42 -4.62
C TYR A 140 -10.03 -2.87 -4.12
N PHE A 141 -9.91 -3.85 -5.02
CA PHE A 141 -9.93 -5.27 -4.65
C PHE A 141 -8.79 -5.61 -3.67
N VAL A 142 -7.55 -5.24 -4.01
CA VAL A 142 -6.38 -5.53 -3.17
C VAL A 142 -6.46 -4.80 -1.83
N ARG A 143 -6.90 -3.54 -1.80
CA ARG A 143 -7.10 -2.80 -0.55
C ARG A 143 -8.12 -3.49 0.36
N GLY A 144 -9.28 -3.86 -0.19
CA GLY A 144 -10.31 -4.61 0.54
C GLY A 144 -9.80 -5.96 1.05
N LEU A 145 -9.07 -6.72 0.22
CA LEU A 145 -8.47 -8.00 0.59
C LEU A 145 -7.43 -7.86 1.71
N CYS A 146 -6.56 -6.85 1.64
CA CYS A 146 -5.58 -6.54 2.67
C CYS A 146 -6.24 -6.21 4.02
N TYR A 147 -7.25 -5.32 4.03
CA TYR A 147 -8.00 -5.03 5.25
C TYR A 147 -8.73 -6.25 5.80
N TYR A 148 -9.35 -7.05 4.93
CA TYR A 148 -10.07 -8.26 5.34
C TYR A 148 -9.16 -9.31 5.97
N TYR A 149 -7.94 -9.45 5.47
CA TYR A 149 -6.93 -10.26 6.13
C TYR A 149 -6.57 -9.66 7.50
N MET A 150 -6.15 -8.40 7.54
CA MET A 150 -5.66 -7.79 8.77
C MET A 150 -6.71 -7.72 9.88
N VAL A 151 -7.99 -7.50 9.56
CA VAL A 151 -9.04 -7.35 10.60
C VAL A 151 -9.30 -8.68 11.31
N ARG A 152 -9.16 -9.80 10.61
CA ARG A 152 -9.31 -11.15 11.18
C ARG A 152 -8.10 -11.54 12.03
N THR A 153 -6.91 -11.05 11.69
CA THR A 153 -5.67 -11.32 12.44
C THR A 153 -5.48 -10.38 13.64
N PHE A 154 -5.77 -9.08 13.50
CA PHE A 154 -5.41 -8.03 14.46
C PHE A 154 -6.60 -7.30 15.09
N GLY A 155 -7.83 -7.58 14.66
CA GLY A 155 -9.04 -6.90 15.12
C GLY A 155 -9.13 -5.47 14.58
N ALA A 156 -9.37 -4.49 15.46
CA ALA A 156 -9.51 -3.07 15.10
C ALA A 156 -8.28 -2.55 14.30
N LEU A 157 -8.47 -1.68 13.32
CA LEU A 157 -7.38 -1.17 12.46
C LEU A 157 -7.58 0.30 12.15
N PRO A 158 -6.51 1.08 11.89
CA PRO A 158 -6.66 2.41 11.31
C PRO A 158 -7.28 2.31 9.91
N LEU A 159 -8.16 3.24 9.55
CA LEU A 159 -8.73 3.31 8.21
C LEU A 159 -7.98 4.34 7.36
N VAL A 160 -7.03 3.85 6.57
CA VAL A 160 -6.23 4.63 5.62
C VAL A 160 -6.76 4.40 4.21
N LEU A 161 -7.67 5.27 3.77
CA LEU A 161 -8.38 5.16 2.48
C LEU A 161 -7.91 6.18 1.43
N THR A 162 -6.97 7.03 1.81
CA THR A 162 -6.34 8.03 0.94
C THR A 162 -4.83 7.97 1.11
N PRO A 163 -4.05 8.55 0.18
CA PRO A 163 -2.62 8.75 0.40
C PRO A 163 -2.38 9.50 1.71
N ILE A 164 -1.39 9.06 2.48
CA ILE A 164 -0.96 9.67 3.74
C ILE A 164 0.57 9.78 3.75
N SER A 165 1.10 10.66 4.61
CA SER A 165 2.54 10.69 4.88
C SER A 165 2.98 9.43 5.67
N LEU A 166 4.23 9.01 5.48
CA LEU A 166 4.78 7.78 6.11
C LEU A 166 4.91 7.88 7.64
N ASP A 167 4.96 9.10 8.18
CA ASP A 167 5.00 9.40 9.61
C ASP A 167 3.61 9.50 10.26
N ALA A 168 2.54 9.51 9.46
CA ALA A 168 1.18 9.57 9.99
C ALA A 168 0.85 8.31 10.80
N ARG A 169 0.18 8.49 11.95
CA ARG A 169 -0.26 7.43 12.87
C ARG A 169 -1.74 7.60 13.18
N PRO A 170 -2.63 7.32 12.22
CA PRO A 170 -4.07 7.45 12.42
C PRO A 170 -4.56 6.51 13.54
N PRO A 171 -5.60 6.92 14.29
CA PRO A 171 -6.18 6.07 15.33
C PRO A 171 -6.84 4.83 14.72
N ARG A 172 -6.97 3.76 15.52
CA ARG A 172 -7.70 2.56 15.14
C ARG A 172 -9.20 2.86 15.10
N ALA A 173 -9.87 2.42 14.03
CA ALA A 173 -11.32 2.35 13.94
C ALA A 173 -11.81 1.01 14.51
N ASP A 174 -13.08 0.96 14.92
CA ASP A 174 -13.72 -0.27 15.36
C ASP A 174 -13.83 -1.29 14.21
N VAL A 175 -14.00 -2.57 14.57
CA VAL A 175 -14.04 -3.68 13.61
C VAL A 175 -15.19 -3.52 12.62
N ALA A 176 -16.36 -3.02 13.03
CA ALA A 176 -17.50 -2.86 12.15
C ALA A 176 -17.24 -1.79 11.07
N SER A 177 -16.61 -0.67 11.45
CA SER A 177 -16.16 0.36 10.51
C SER A 177 -15.14 -0.19 9.50
N VAL A 178 -14.24 -1.08 9.94
CA VAL A 178 -13.29 -1.75 9.03
C VAL A 178 -14.01 -2.64 8.02
N TYR A 179 -14.95 -3.48 8.47
CA TYR A 179 -15.77 -4.32 7.58
C TYR A 179 -16.62 -3.49 6.61
N ALA A 180 -17.18 -2.36 7.05
CA ALA A 180 -17.92 -1.45 6.17
C ALA A 180 -17.04 -0.92 5.03
N SER A 181 -15.79 -0.54 5.34
CA SER A 181 -14.82 -0.12 4.32
C SER A 181 -14.45 -1.26 3.36
N ILE A 182 -14.23 -2.48 3.87
CA ILE A 182 -13.93 -3.67 3.05
C ILE A 182 -15.07 -3.92 2.06
N ILE A 183 -16.32 -3.91 2.52
CA ILE A 183 -17.50 -4.13 1.68
C ILE A 183 -17.60 -3.04 0.61
N SER A 184 -17.36 -1.78 0.97
CA SER A 184 -17.39 -0.65 0.03
C SER A 184 -16.35 -0.82 -1.09
N ASP A 185 -15.11 -1.17 -0.72
CA ASP A 185 -14.02 -1.40 -1.66
C ASP A 185 -14.33 -2.59 -2.58
N LEU A 186 -14.78 -3.72 -2.05
CA LEU A 186 -15.07 -4.91 -2.85
C LEU A 186 -16.27 -4.73 -3.77
N LYS A 187 -17.30 -3.98 -3.35
CA LYS A 187 -18.42 -3.60 -4.24
C LYS A 187 -17.96 -2.69 -5.37
N THR A 188 -17.11 -1.72 -5.05
CA THR A 188 -16.54 -0.80 -6.05
C THR A 188 -15.67 -1.59 -7.03
N ALA A 189 -14.77 -2.43 -6.55
CA ALA A 189 -13.94 -3.31 -7.35
C ALA A 189 -14.78 -4.18 -8.30
N LYS A 190 -15.82 -4.84 -7.78
CA LYS A 190 -16.75 -5.64 -8.59
C LYS A 190 -17.37 -4.85 -9.74
N SER A 191 -17.70 -3.58 -9.53
CA SER A 191 -18.34 -2.73 -10.55
C SER A 191 -17.36 -2.22 -11.61
N LEU A 192 -16.06 -2.12 -11.29
CA LEU A 192 -15.04 -1.57 -12.17
C LEU A 192 -14.24 -2.64 -12.93
N LEU A 193 -14.11 -3.84 -12.36
CA LEU A 193 -13.35 -4.94 -12.93
C LEU A 193 -14.10 -5.63 -14.07
N SER A 194 -13.35 -6.00 -15.10
CA SER A 194 -13.80 -6.89 -16.16
C SER A 194 -14.10 -8.31 -15.64
N ASN A 195 -14.95 -9.01 -16.40
CA ASN A 195 -15.21 -10.44 -16.19
C ASN A 195 -14.23 -11.32 -16.99
N THR A 196 -13.44 -10.72 -17.88
CA THR A 196 -12.47 -11.43 -18.72
C THR A 196 -11.30 -11.87 -17.84
N PRO A 197 -11.03 -13.19 -17.73
CA PRO A 197 -9.91 -13.67 -16.95
C PRO A 197 -8.58 -13.15 -17.48
N SER A 198 -7.72 -12.71 -16.57
CA SER A 198 -6.33 -12.35 -16.85
C SER A 198 -5.45 -13.00 -15.77
N SER A 199 -4.35 -13.62 -16.19
CA SER A 199 -3.51 -14.39 -15.28
C SER A 199 -2.96 -13.52 -14.16
N GLY A 200 -3.18 -13.95 -12.91
CA GLY A 200 -2.73 -13.23 -11.72
C GLY A 200 -3.46 -11.92 -11.43
N ARG A 201 -4.60 -11.65 -12.10
CA ARG A 201 -5.39 -10.42 -11.90
C ARG A 201 -6.82 -10.75 -11.47
N PRO A 202 -7.41 -9.95 -10.56
CA PRO A 202 -8.77 -10.15 -10.12
C PRO A 202 -9.75 -9.77 -11.24
N THR A 203 -10.89 -10.44 -11.24
CA THR A 203 -12.05 -10.09 -12.06
C THR A 203 -13.20 -9.65 -11.15
N SER A 204 -14.32 -9.20 -11.72
CA SER A 204 -15.55 -8.97 -10.94
C SER A 204 -16.02 -10.22 -10.18
N TYR A 205 -15.70 -11.42 -10.68
CA TYR A 205 -15.97 -12.69 -10.01
C TYR A 205 -15.07 -12.88 -8.79
N SER A 206 -13.79 -12.52 -8.88
CA SER A 206 -12.87 -12.52 -7.73
C SER A 206 -13.36 -11.59 -6.63
N ALA A 207 -13.80 -10.37 -6.99
CA ALA A 207 -14.40 -9.43 -6.04
C ALA A 207 -15.70 -9.96 -5.43
N SER A 208 -16.54 -10.64 -6.23
CA SER A 208 -17.77 -11.26 -5.74
C SER A 208 -17.51 -12.40 -4.76
N ALA A 209 -16.53 -13.25 -5.05
CA ALA A 209 -16.15 -14.36 -4.17
C ALA A 209 -15.57 -13.86 -2.84
N CYS A 210 -14.69 -12.87 -2.88
CA CYS A 210 -14.15 -12.25 -1.67
C CYS A 210 -15.25 -11.56 -0.85
N LEU A 211 -16.19 -10.87 -1.50
CA LEU A 211 -17.32 -10.26 -0.81
C LEU A 211 -18.25 -11.30 -0.14
N ALA A 212 -18.45 -12.45 -0.77
CA ALA A 212 -19.22 -13.55 -0.19
C ALA A 212 -18.53 -14.12 1.08
N ASP A 213 -17.21 -14.31 1.03
CA ASP A 213 -16.41 -14.75 2.19
C ASP A 213 -16.46 -13.72 3.34
N VAL A 214 -16.35 -12.43 3.01
CA VAL A 214 -16.52 -11.34 3.99
C VAL A 214 -17.89 -11.43 4.68
N TYR A 215 -18.98 -11.59 3.93
CA TYR A 215 -20.31 -11.70 4.53
C TYR A 215 -20.49 -12.98 5.34
N LEU A 216 -19.93 -14.11 4.89
CA LEU A 216 -19.96 -15.37 5.63
C LEU A 216 -19.26 -15.21 6.98
N THR A 217 -18.07 -14.60 7.00
CA THR A 217 -17.33 -14.34 8.23
C THR A 217 -18.07 -13.40 9.17
N MET A 218 -18.74 -12.36 8.64
CA MET A 218 -19.54 -11.46 9.48
C MET A 218 -20.81 -12.12 10.06
N ALA A 219 -21.34 -13.16 9.40
CA ALA A 219 -22.50 -13.91 9.87
C ALA A 219 -22.16 -14.96 10.93
N GLY A 220 -20.89 -15.41 10.98
CA GLY A 220 -20.38 -16.29 12.02
C GLY A 220 -20.20 -15.53 13.33
N HIS A 221 -21.27 -15.48 14.12
CA HIS A 221 -21.23 -15.08 15.53
C HIS A 221 -20.96 -16.29 16.42
#